data_AF-A0A4Q1CJC4-F1
#
_entry.id   AF-A0A4Q1CJC4-F1
#
_cell.length_a   1.000
_cell.length_b   1.000
_cell.length_c   1.000
_cell.angle_alpha   90.00
_cell.angle_beta   90.00
_cell.angle_gamma   90.00
#
_symmetry.space_group_name_H-M   'P 1'
#
loop_
_entity.id
_entity.type
_entity.pdbx_description
1 polymer ?
#
loop_
_entity_poly.entity_id
_entity_poly.type
_entity_poly.pdbx_seq_one_letter_code
_entity_poly.pdbx_strand_id
1 'polypeptide(L)'
;MNKNRMLFICIICCLSLTAFSQKSSFTTIRPDLEKVINDYPNQFALIKGEQNQAEPNIIEYSSKVEMKGAVETKIIGFPANKKINWLWEAKLFVTEDINELKKQYKAYYNDILGKSLFSKGANNSIRPSNTYSAPSEELRLWSNQFHINDATGEFSKLVIDLIAEYQNFEWVVYLRVYDKEKDEEMRPSKDTNDPWRYGTNKNQ
;
A
#
# COMPACT_ATOMS: atom_id res chain seq x y z
N MET A 1 -68.04 -6.21 29.46
CA MET A 1 -67.10 -7.05 30.22
C MET A 1 -66.45 -8.01 29.23
N ASN A 2 -65.20 -7.74 28.82
CA ASN A 2 -64.23 -8.77 28.40
C ASN A 2 -62.86 -8.10 28.19
N LYS A 3 -61.97 -8.44 29.12
CA LYS A 3 -60.54 -8.17 29.10
C LYS A 3 -59.93 -8.94 27.95
N ASN A 4 -59.24 -8.29 27.03
CA ASN A 4 -58.11 -8.90 26.35
C ASN A 4 -56.93 -7.95 26.43
N ARG A 5 -56.11 -8.23 27.44
CA ARG A 5 -54.71 -7.84 27.50
C ARG A 5 -54.01 -8.50 26.31
N MET A 6 -53.43 -7.74 25.41
CA MET A 6 -52.33 -8.24 24.59
C MET A 6 -51.22 -7.19 24.58
N LEU A 7 -50.14 -7.60 25.22
CA LEU A 7 -48.90 -6.91 25.44
C LEU A 7 -47.96 -7.37 24.31
N PHE A 8 -47.56 -6.46 23.43
CA PHE A 8 -46.45 -6.63 22.48
C PHE A 8 -45.71 -5.28 22.46
N ILE A 9 -44.78 -5.08 23.38
CA ILE A 9 -43.33 -5.36 23.25
C ILE A 9 -42.67 -4.40 22.25
N CYS A 10 -41.87 -3.51 22.84
CA CYS A 10 -41.01 -2.50 22.26
C CYS A 10 -40.29 -2.95 20.98
N ILE A 11 -40.51 -2.25 19.87
CA ILE A 11 -39.54 -2.15 18.78
C ILE A 11 -38.92 -0.75 18.89
N ILE A 12 -38.01 -0.63 19.85
CA ILE A 12 -37.01 0.43 19.85
C ILE A 12 -35.97 -0.02 18.82
N CYS A 13 -36.12 0.43 17.58
CA CYS A 13 -35.05 0.43 16.59
C CYS A 13 -34.00 1.46 17.03
N CYS A 14 -33.18 1.09 18.03
CA CYS A 14 -31.89 1.72 18.23
C CYS A 14 -31.01 1.31 17.05
N LEU A 15 -31.02 2.14 16.02
CA LEU A 15 -29.91 2.24 15.06
C LEU A 15 -28.68 2.74 15.83
N SER A 16 -28.02 1.84 16.56
CA SER A 16 -26.66 2.07 17.00
C SER A 16 -25.74 1.84 15.81
N LEU A 17 -25.63 2.85 14.95
CA LEU A 17 -24.44 3.07 14.13
C LEU A 17 -23.29 3.33 15.10
N THR A 18 -22.66 2.28 15.62
CA THR A 18 -21.33 2.42 16.18
C THR A 18 -20.38 2.55 14.98
N ALA A 19 -20.27 3.77 14.46
CA ALA A 19 -19.07 4.15 13.73
C ALA A 19 -17.91 3.97 14.71
N PHE A 20 -17.15 2.89 14.53
CA PHE A 20 -15.91 2.71 15.26
C PHE A 20 -14.96 3.82 14.82
N SER A 21 -14.97 4.95 15.53
CA SER A 21 -13.86 5.89 15.52
C SER A 21 -12.69 5.19 16.21
N GLN A 22 -11.99 4.31 15.50
CA GLN A 22 -10.69 3.81 15.95
C GLN A 22 -9.72 5.00 15.96
N LYS A 23 -9.60 5.65 17.11
CA LYS A 23 -8.43 6.49 17.42
C LYS A 23 -7.21 5.56 17.45
N SER A 24 -6.66 5.29 16.28
CA SER A 24 -5.42 4.54 16.14
C SER A 24 -4.29 5.45 16.61
N SER A 25 -3.82 5.24 17.83
CA SER A 25 -2.56 5.83 18.28
C SER A 25 -1.44 5.26 17.41
N PHE A 26 -0.66 6.14 16.78
CA PHE A 26 0.47 5.74 15.95
C PHE A 26 1.33 4.69 16.65
N THR A 27 1.59 3.58 15.94
CA THR A 27 2.51 2.54 16.35
C THR A 27 3.61 2.44 15.30
N THR A 28 4.85 2.22 15.73
CA THR A 28 5.98 2.06 14.81
C THR A 28 5.75 0.86 13.88
N ILE A 29 6.00 1.07 12.60
CA ILE A 29 5.86 0.10 11.51
C ILE A 29 7.19 -0.56 11.14
N ARG A 30 8.31 -0.05 11.67
CA ARG A 30 9.66 -0.46 11.23
C ARG A 30 9.96 -1.95 11.41
N PRO A 31 9.67 -2.60 12.56
CA PRO A 31 10.03 -4.01 12.74
C PRO A 31 9.36 -4.92 11.72
N ASP A 32 8.13 -4.59 11.31
CA ASP A 32 7.38 -5.37 10.34
C ASP A 32 7.79 -5.01 8.91
N LEU A 33 8.01 -3.72 8.62
CA LEU A 33 8.57 -3.28 7.35
C LEU A 33 9.94 -3.91 7.07
N GLU A 34 10.82 -4.04 8.07
CA GLU A 34 12.10 -4.72 7.93
C GLU A 34 11.93 -6.20 7.53
N LYS A 35 10.95 -6.92 8.10
CA LYS A 35 10.65 -8.30 7.68
C LYS A 35 10.20 -8.37 6.23
N VAL A 36 9.35 -7.43 5.79
CA VAL A 36 8.85 -7.35 4.41
C VAL A 36 10.00 -7.10 3.44
N ILE A 37 10.85 -6.12 3.73
CA ILE A 37 12.02 -5.78 2.92
C ILE A 37 12.98 -6.96 2.83
N ASN A 38 13.21 -7.67 3.94
CA ASN A 38 14.09 -8.84 3.95
C ASN A 38 13.60 -9.99 3.05
N ASP A 39 12.29 -10.09 2.80
CA ASP A 39 11.73 -11.11 1.92
C ASP A 39 11.46 -10.63 0.49
N TYR A 40 11.68 -9.35 0.20
CA TYR A 40 11.53 -8.78 -1.13
C TYR A 40 12.35 -9.52 -2.21
N PRO A 41 13.65 -9.87 -1.99
CA PRO A 41 14.43 -10.60 -2.99
C PRO A 41 13.81 -11.96 -3.35
N ASN A 42 13.05 -12.57 -2.43
CA ASN A 42 12.31 -13.81 -2.65
C ASN A 42 10.89 -13.58 -3.18
N GLN A 43 10.58 -12.38 -3.66
CA GLN A 43 9.25 -12.00 -4.14
C GLN A 43 8.15 -12.26 -3.08
N PHE A 44 8.47 -11.97 -1.83
CA PHE A 44 7.59 -12.17 -0.66
C PHE A 44 7.15 -13.63 -0.43
N ALA A 45 7.87 -14.61 -1.00
CA ALA A 45 7.47 -16.02 -0.95
C ALA A 45 7.38 -16.58 0.48
N LEU A 46 8.26 -16.15 1.39
CA LEU A 46 8.28 -16.65 2.77
C LEU A 46 7.16 -16.03 3.62
N ILE A 47 6.74 -14.81 3.26
CA ILE A 47 5.71 -14.06 3.98
C ILE A 47 4.31 -14.19 3.36
N LYS A 48 4.12 -14.93 2.26
CA LYS A 48 2.79 -15.29 1.73
C LYS A 48 2.06 -16.23 2.69
N GLY A 49 0.83 -15.88 3.02
CA GLY A 49 -0.13 -16.66 3.77
C GLY A 49 -1.07 -17.44 2.86
N GLU A 50 -2.33 -17.49 3.25
CA GLU A 50 -3.40 -18.15 2.50
C GLU A 50 -3.79 -17.32 1.28
N GLN A 51 -4.14 -18.00 0.19
CA GLN A 51 -4.63 -17.34 -1.01
C GLN A 51 -6.07 -16.90 -0.80
N ASN A 52 -6.34 -15.60 -1.00
CA ASN A 52 -7.69 -15.06 -1.00
C ASN A 52 -8.35 -15.34 -2.37
N GLN A 53 -9.67 -15.23 -2.44
CA GLN A 53 -10.41 -15.44 -3.69
C GLN A 53 -9.90 -14.47 -4.76
N ALA A 54 -9.35 -15.02 -5.85
CA ALA A 54 -8.68 -14.24 -6.89
C ALA A 54 -9.69 -13.55 -7.80
N GLU A 55 -9.52 -12.24 -8.03
CA GLU A 55 -10.11 -11.60 -9.20
C GLU A 55 -9.37 -12.05 -10.47
N PRO A 56 -9.97 -11.98 -11.66
CA PRO A 56 -9.40 -12.58 -12.88
C PRO A 56 -7.97 -12.12 -13.24
N ASN A 57 -7.56 -10.92 -12.81
CA ASN A 57 -6.29 -10.30 -13.20
C ASN A 57 -5.34 -10.05 -12.03
N ILE A 58 -5.70 -10.47 -10.81
CA ILE A 58 -4.85 -10.33 -9.63
C ILE A 58 -4.84 -11.62 -8.81
N ILE A 59 -3.68 -11.93 -8.26
CA ILE A 59 -3.52 -13.02 -7.31
C ILE A 59 -3.31 -12.38 -5.95
N GLU A 60 -4.19 -12.64 -4.99
CA GLU A 60 -4.09 -12.06 -3.66
C GLU A 60 -3.81 -13.14 -2.61
N TYR A 61 -2.86 -12.86 -1.72
CA TYR A 61 -2.58 -13.65 -0.52
C TYR A 61 -2.69 -12.77 0.71
N SER A 62 -3.12 -13.35 1.83
CA SER A 62 -2.85 -12.75 3.14
C SER A 62 -1.34 -12.68 3.38
N SER A 63 -0.88 -11.68 4.15
CA SER A 63 0.52 -11.57 4.56
C SER A 63 0.70 -12.20 5.94
N LYS A 64 1.70 -13.08 6.09
CA LYS A 64 2.15 -13.58 7.41
C LYS A 64 2.84 -12.50 8.24
N VAL A 65 3.31 -11.43 7.60
CA VAL A 65 3.75 -10.22 8.30
C VAL A 65 2.53 -9.33 8.51
N GLU A 66 2.01 -9.36 9.73
CA GLU A 66 0.99 -8.43 10.19
C GLU A 66 1.68 -7.17 10.72
N MET A 67 1.35 -6.02 10.14
CA MET A 67 1.92 -4.74 10.59
C MET A 67 1.11 -4.23 11.77
N LYS A 68 1.77 -4.05 12.92
CA LYS A 68 1.06 -3.67 14.15
C LYS A 68 0.31 -2.35 13.97
N GLY A 69 -1.01 -2.39 14.20
CA GLY A 69 -1.89 -1.23 14.08
C GLY A 69 -2.39 -0.94 12.67
N ALA A 70 -2.00 -1.75 11.67
CA ALA A 70 -2.62 -1.73 10.35
C ALA A 70 -4.02 -2.37 10.42
N VAL A 71 -4.90 -1.91 9.53
CA VAL A 71 -6.24 -2.47 9.31
C VAL A 71 -6.14 -3.85 8.66
N GLU A 72 -5.24 -3.99 7.67
CA GLU A 72 -5.00 -5.25 6.96
C GLU A 72 -3.63 -5.21 6.27
N THR A 73 -3.08 -6.41 5.99
CA THR A 73 -1.88 -6.59 5.17
C THR A 73 -2.08 -7.73 4.16
N LYS A 74 -1.58 -7.52 2.94
CA LYS A 74 -1.75 -8.46 1.83
C LYS A 74 -0.59 -8.43 0.85
N ILE A 75 -0.52 -9.47 0.03
CA ILE A 75 0.43 -9.58 -1.07
C ILE A 75 -0.36 -9.77 -2.36
N ILE A 76 -0.10 -8.91 -3.33
CA ILE A 76 -0.83 -8.84 -4.59
C ILE A 76 0.16 -9.16 -5.72
N GLY A 77 -0.22 -10.11 -6.56
CA GLY A 77 0.47 -10.47 -7.78
C GLY A 77 -0.30 -9.96 -8.99
N PHE A 78 0.40 -9.25 -9.88
CA PHE A 78 -0.12 -8.83 -11.18
C PHE A 78 0.55 -9.68 -12.26
N PRO A 79 -0.16 -10.69 -12.83
CA PRO A 79 0.37 -11.48 -13.94
C PRO A 79 0.66 -10.58 -15.14
N ALA A 80 1.91 -10.61 -15.63
CA ALA A 80 2.31 -9.99 -16.89
C ALA A 80 2.90 -11.06 -17.83
N ASN A 81 3.13 -10.70 -19.09
CA ASN A 81 3.51 -11.65 -20.16
C ASN A 81 4.71 -12.57 -19.84
N LYS A 82 5.66 -12.12 -19.01
CA LYS A 82 6.92 -12.85 -18.72
C LYS A 82 7.18 -13.13 -17.24
N LYS A 83 6.50 -12.42 -16.33
CA LYS A 83 6.68 -12.53 -14.89
C LYS A 83 5.41 -12.09 -14.16
N ILE A 84 5.28 -12.47 -12.90
CA ILE A 84 4.30 -11.87 -11.98
C ILE A 84 5.01 -10.75 -11.24
N ASN A 85 4.45 -9.55 -11.29
CA ASN A 85 4.92 -8.44 -10.47
C ASN A 85 4.25 -8.52 -9.10
N TRP A 86 5.05 -8.66 -8.05
CA TRP A 86 4.54 -8.76 -6.68
C TRP A 86 4.63 -7.43 -5.95
N LEU A 87 3.61 -7.14 -5.16
CA LEU A 87 3.49 -5.99 -4.28
C LEU A 87 3.06 -6.51 -2.90
N TRP A 88 3.75 -6.08 -1.85
CA TRP A 88 3.24 -6.17 -0.49
C TRP A 88 2.55 -4.86 -0.11
N GLU A 89 1.39 -4.92 0.53
CA GLU A 89 0.60 -3.75 0.92
C GLU A 89 0.11 -3.88 2.37
N ALA A 90 0.17 -2.77 3.11
CA ALA A 90 -0.53 -2.59 4.36
C ALA A 90 -1.47 -1.38 4.28
N LYS A 91 -2.73 -1.57 4.67
CA LYS A 91 -3.68 -0.49 4.93
C LYS A 91 -3.47 -0.02 6.36
N LEU A 92 -2.80 1.11 6.55
CA LEU A 92 -2.31 1.55 7.85
C LEU A 92 -3.36 2.29 8.67
N PHE A 93 -4.12 3.17 8.02
CA PHE A 93 -4.99 4.13 8.71
C PHE A 93 -6.14 4.58 7.82
N VAL A 94 -7.29 4.89 8.43
CA VAL A 94 -8.50 5.38 7.75
C VAL A 94 -9.10 6.52 8.56
N THR A 95 -9.50 7.61 7.92
CA THR A 95 -10.18 8.74 8.56
C THR A 95 -10.97 9.56 7.54
N GLU A 96 -12.01 10.26 7.99
CA GLU A 96 -12.69 11.29 7.20
C GLU A 96 -11.99 12.67 7.35
N ASP A 97 -11.17 12.87 8.38
CA ASP A 97 -10.52 14.15 8.70
C ASP A 97 -9.10 14.24 8.09
N ILE A 98 -8.92 15.14 7.13
CA ILE A 98 -7.61 15.35 6.50
C ILE A 98 -6.52 15.80 7.50
N ASN A 99 -6.88 16.49 8.58
CA ASN A 99 -5.89 16.92 9.57
C ASN A 99 -5.34 15.73 10.34
N GLU A 100 -6.20 14.76 10.67
CA GLU A 100 -5.79 13.49 11.26
C GLU A 100 -4.96 12.66 10.27
N LEU A 101 -5.37 12.62 8.99
CA LEU A 101 -4.60 12.01 7.91
C LEU A 101 -3.18 12.58 7.85
N LYS A 102 -3.03 13.91 7.74
CA LYS A 102 -1.74 14.59 7.67
C LYS A 102 -0.86 14.27 8.87
N LYS A 103 -1.45 14.20 10.06
CA LYS A 103 -0.74 13.85 11.29
C LYS A 103 -0.21 12.42 11.25
N GLN A 104 -1.07 11.44 10.93
CA GLN A 104 -0.68 10.03 10.87
C GLN A 104 0.30 9.76 9.74
N TYR A 105 0.04 10.31 8.56
CA TYR A 105 0.92 10.21 7.39
C TYR A 105 2.33 10.74 7.70
N LYS A 106 2.43 11.92 8.34
CA LYS A 106 3.72 12.45 8.79
C LYS A 106 4.42 11.55 9.82
N ALA A 107 3.67 10.92 10.72
CA ALA A 107 4.23 9.98 11.68
C ALA A 107 4.83 8.74 10.99
N TYR A 108 4.10 8.13 10.05
CA TYR A 108 4.62 7.01 9.23
C TYR A 108 5.83 7.42 8.40
N TYR A 109 5.78 8.59 7.74
CA TYR A 109 6.90 9.12 6.98
C TYR A 109 8.17 9.24 7.85
N ASN A 110 8.04 9.81 9.05
CA ASN A 110 9.17 9.98 9.96
C ASN A 110 9.70 8.64 10.48
N ASP A 111 8.84 7.64 10.67
CA ASP A 111 9.24 6.31 11.12
C ASP A 111 10.04 5.55 10.05
N ILE A 112 9.64 5.72 8.78
CA ILE A 112 10.38 5.19 7.61
C ILE A 112 11.75 5.89 7.49
N LEU A 113 11.78 7.23 7.58
CA LEU A 113 13.00 8.02 7.37
C LEU A 113 13.97 8.00 8.56
N GLY A 114 13.46 7.89 9.79
CA GLY A 114 14.15 8.31 11.00
C GLY A 114 15.38 7.48 11.39
N LYS A 115 15.56 6.28 10.84
CA LYS A 115 16.72 5.40 11.08
C LYS A 115 16.98 4.53 9.84
N SER A 116 18.17 3.96 9.75
CA SER A 116 18.43 2.93 8.74
C SER A 116 17.53 1.72 8.95
N LEU A 117 16.93 1.22 7.87
CA LEU A 117 16.30 -0.11 7.85
C LEU A 117 17.41 -1.15 7.68
N PHE A 118 17.28 -2.29 8.35
CA PHE A 118 18.28 -3.37 8.29
C PHE A 118 17.84 -4.45 7.31
N SER A 119 18.75 -4.80 6.39
CA SER A 119 18.62 -6.00 5.57
C SER A 119 19.56 -7.11 6.08
N LYS A 120 19.10 -8.35 6.07
CA LYS A 120 19.87 -9.53 6.46
C LYS A 120 20.71 -10.00 5.27
N GLY A 121 22.03 -9.80 5.32
CA GLY A 121 22.96 -10.38 4.32
C GLY A 121 24.13 -9.49 3.92
N ALA A 122 24.04 -8.19 4.16
CA ALA A 122 25.17 -7.27 4.05
C ALA A 122 25.12 -6.31 5.24
N ASN A 123 26.27 -5.76 5.65
CA ASN A 123 26.35 -4.61 6.55
C ASN A 123 25.74 -3.33 5.93
N ASN A 124 24.68 -3.47 5.13
CA ASN A 124 24.09 -2.41 4.35
C ASN A 124 22.87 -1.91 5.10
N SER A 125 23.15 -0.91 5.93
CA SER A 125 22.14 -0.03 6.47
C SER A 125 21.42 0.63 5.27
N ILE A 126 20.18 0.23 5.00
CA ILE A 126 19.35 0.85 3.97
C ILE A 126 18.85 2.19 4.51
N ARG A 127 19.18 3.28 3.82
CA ARG A 127 18.66 4.62 4.13
C ARG A 127 17.63 5.02 3.08
N PRO A 128 16.32 4.92 3.39
CA PRO A 128 15.29 5.47 2.55
C PRO A 128 15.52 6.97 2.39
N SER A 129 15.32 7.50 1.19
CA SER A 129 15.43 8.95 0.95
C SER A 129 14.25 9.44 0.11
N ASN A 130 13.63 10.52 0.57
CA ASN A 130 12.59 11.27 -0.12
C ASN A 130 12.47 12.65 0.56
N THR A 131 11.94 13.66 -0.13
CA THR A 131 11.59 14.95 0.48
C THR A 131 10.14 14.91 0.93
N TYR A 132 9.89 15.13 2.22
CA TYR A 132 8.53 15.14 2.75
C TYR A 132 7.67 16.14 2.01
N SER A 133 6.47 15.69 1.69
CA SER A 133 5.44 16.52 1.09
C SER A 133 4.09 16.06 1.69
N ALA A 134 3.29 17.01 2.15
CA ALA A 134 2.07 16.68 2.89
C ALA A 134 0.90 16.43 1.93
N PRO A 135 0.01 15.45 2.23
CA PRO A 135 -1.23 15.28 1.48
C PRO A 135 -2.06 16.58 1.44
N SER A 136 -2.69 16.86 0.30
CA SER A 136 -3.59 18.02 0.10
C SER A 136 -4.99 17.55 -0.32
N GLU A 137 -6.03 18.33 0.01
CA GLU A 137 -7.41 18.01 -0.42
C GLU A 137 -7.57 18.11 -1.95
N GLU A 138 -6.70 18.89 -2.60
CA GLU A 138 -6.73 19.10 -4.05
C GLU A 138 -6.39 17.81 -4.82
N LEU A 139 -5.61 16.92 -4.22
CA LEU A 139 -5.19 15.66 -4.82
C LEU A 139 -5.83 14.48 -4.09
N ARG A 140 -6.64 13.70 -4.81
CA ARG A 140 -7.24 12.46 -4.27
C ARG A 140 -6.23 11.34 -4.05
N LEU A 141 -5.01 11.48 -4.56
CA LEU A 141 -3.92 10.54 -4.38
C LEU A 141 -2.63 11.32 -4.13
N TRP A 142 -1.92 10.94 -3.08
CA TRP A 142 -0.63 11.50 -2.68
C TRP A 142 0.34 10.36 -2.36
N SER A 143 1.62 10.54 -2.66
CA SER A 143 2.63 9.50 -2.44
C SER A 143 4.01 10.07 -2.12
N ASN A 144 4.71 9.45 -1.18
CA ASN A 144 6.15 9.60 -0.98
C ASN A 144 6.84 8.25 -1.25
N GLN A 145 7.55 8.18 -2.37
CA GLN A 145 8.33 7.02 -2.79
C GLN A 145 9.75 7.10 -2.25
N PHE A 146 10.10 6.18 -1.36
CA PHE A 146 11.45 6.05 -0.86
C PHE A 146 12.21 5.01 -1.66
N HIS A 147 13.37 5.42 -2.16
CA HIS A 147 14.31 4.55 -2.84
C HIS A 147 15.47 4.17 -1.91
N ILE A 148 16.04 3.00 -2.16
CA ILE A 148 17.25 2.53 -1.50
C ILE A 148 18.47 2.93 -2.31
N ASN A 149 19.51 3.43 -1.63
CA ASN A 149 20.82 3.65 -2.22
C ASN A 149 21.58 2.32 -2.42
N ASP A 150 21.08 1.48 -3.31
CA ASP A 150 21.72 0.23 -3.73
C ASP A 150 21.79 0.20 -5.26
N ALA A 151 22.82 0.83 -5.83
CA ALA A 151 22.88 1.09 -7.27
C ALA A 151 22.92 -0.19 -8.13
N THR A 152 23.39 -1.31 -7.59
CA THR A 152 23.64 -2.55 -8.34
C THR A 152 23.25 -3.83 -7.60
N GLY A 153 22.77 -3.75 -6.35
CA GLY A 153 22.39 -4.92 -5.58
C GLY A 153 20.94 -5.35 -5.77
N GLU A 154 20.56 -6.37 -5.01
CA GLU A 154 19.23 -6.99 -5.06
C GLU A 154 18.09 -6.03 -4.69
N PHE A 155 18.39 -4.91 -4.02
CA PHE A 155 17.42 -3.89 -3.63
C PHE A 155 17.36 -2.69 -4.58
N SER A 156 18.09 -2.73 -5.69
CA SER A 156 18.20 -1.61 -6.64
C SER A 156 16.88 -1.13 -7.24
N LYS A 157 15.87 -1.99 -7.27
CA LYS A 157 14.52 -1.68 -7.76
C LYS A 157 13.47 -1.59 -6.65
N LEU A 158 13.87 -1.74 -5.40
CA LEU A 158 12.93 -1.67 -4.28
C LEU A 158 12.40 -0.25 -4.15
N VAL A 159 11.08 -0.13 -4.11
CA VAL A 159 10.37 1.07 -3.71
C VAL A 159 9.56 0.77 -2.46
N ILE A 160 9.69 1.65 -1.47
CA ILE A 160 8.79 1.73 -0.32
C ILE A 160 7.92 2.96 -0.60
N ASP A 161 6.61 2.79 -0.72
CA ASP A 161 5.69 3.85 -1.14
C ASP A 161 4.65 4.09 -0.05
N LEU A 162 4.73 5.25 0.58
CA LEU A 162 3.74 5.71 1.54
C LEU A 162 2.70 6.53 0.77
N ILE A 163 1.44 6.10 0.79
CA ILE A 163 0.38 6.64 -0.06
C ILE A 163 -0.77 7.11 0.81
N ALA A 164 -1.35 8.26 0.47
CA ALA A 164 -2.65 8.69 0.97
C ALA A 164 -3.63 8.76 -0.21
N GLU A 165 -4.77 8.09 -0.09
CA GLU A 165 -5.77 7.99 -1.15
C GLU A 165 -7.17 8.28 -0.59
N TYR A 166 -7.94 9.10 -1.31
CA TYR A 166 -9.33 9.36 -1.00
C TYR A 166 -10.24 8.40 -1.77
N GLN A 167 -10.88 7.49 -1.06
CA GLN A 167 -11.78 6.49 -1.62
C GLN A 167 -12.95 6.23 -0.68
N ASN A 168 -14.13 5.90 -1.23
CA ASN A 168 -15.32 5.59 -0.44
C ASN A 168 -15.66 6.67 0.61
N PHE A 169 -15.43 7.94 0.28
CA PHE A 169 -15.60 9.10 1.15
C PHE A 169 -14.65 9.20 2.37
N GLU A 170 -13.63 8.35 2.42
CA GLU A 170 -12.62 8.33 3.48
C GLU A 170 -11.21 8.51 2.90
N TRP A 171 -10.30 9.06 3.70
CA TRP A 171 -8.87 9.02 3.43
C TRP A 171 -8.26 7.75 3.99
N VAL A 172 -7.46 7.07 3.17
CA VAL A 172 -6.77 5.83 3.53
C VAL A 172 -5.27 6.01 3.36
N VAL A 173 -4.50 5.62 4.36
CA VAL A 173 -3.04 5.55 4.28
C VAL A 173 -2.63 4.13 3.97
N TYR A 174 -1.87 3.96 2.90
CA TYR A 174 -1.25 2.71 2.52
C TYR A 174 0.27 2.78 2.64
N LEU A 175 0.87 1.64 2.95
CA LEU A 175 2.30 1.40 2.76
C LEU A 175 2.47 0.24 1.79
N ARG A 176 3.22 0.48 0.72
CA ARG A 176 3.47 -0.48 -0.35
C ARG A 176 4.96 -0.76 -0.47
N VAL A 177 5.30 -2.01 -0.75
CA VAL A 177 6.68 -2.44 -1.03
C VAL A 177 6.69 -3.26 -2.32
N TYR A 178 7.41 -2.79 -3.34
CA TYR A 178 7.37 -3.40 -4.67
C TYR A 178 8.62 -3.12 -5.51
N ASP A 179 8.72 -3.85 -6.62
CA ASP A 179 9.71 -3.68 -7.68
C ASP A 179 9.26 -2.57 -8.65
N LYS A 180 10.07 -1.53 -8.83
CA LYS A 180 9.85 -0.46 -9.82
C LYS A 180 11.11 -0.32 -10.67
N GLU A 181 10.96 -0.52 -11.98
CA GLU A 181 12.02 -0.15 -12.94
C GLU A 181 12.34 1.35 -12.83
N LYS A 182 13.58 1.75 -13.12
CA LYS A 182 13.93 3.18 -13.10
C LYS A 182 13.07 3.93 -14.12
N ASP A 183 12.56 5.11 -13.76
CA ASP A 183 11.69 5.91 -14.63
C ASP A 183 12.34 6.20 -16.01
N GLU A 184 13.68 6.29 -16.06
CA GLU A 184 14.48 6.45 -17.27
C GLU A 184 14.40 5.24 -18.21
N GLU A 185 14.29 4.04 -17.65
CA GLU A 185 14.16 2.77 -18.36
C GLU A 185 12.70 2.46 -18.72
N MET A 186 11.73 3.07 -18.03
CA MET A 186 10.30 2.96 -18.35
C MET A 186 9.86 3.81 -19.55
N ARG A 187 10.69 4.73 -20.06
CA ARG A 187 10.34 5.49 -21.26
C ARG A 187 10.26 4.54 -22.46
N PRO A 188 9.16 4.55 -23.25
CA PRO A 188 9.16 3.86 -24.53
C PRO A 188 10.36 4.38 -25.31
N SER A 189 11.17 3.46 -25.82
CA SER A 189 12.38 3.81 -26.56
C SER A 189 12.08 4.96 -27.54
N LYS A 190 13.00 5.91 -27.67
CA LYS A 190 13.00 6.86 -28.79
C LYS A 190 13.35 6.14 -30.10
N ASP A 191 12.99 4.88 -30.25
CA ASP A 191 13.10 4.22 -31.54
C ASP A 191 12.06 4.84 -32.46
N THR A 192 12.54 5.67 -33.37
CA THR A 192 11.73 6.31 -34.41
C THR A 192 11.30 5.31 -35.48
N ASN A 193 11.80 4.07 -35.43
CA ASN A 193 11.46 3.00 -36.35
C ASN A 193 10.48 1.98 -35.77
N ASP A 194 9.85 2.22 -34.61
CA ASP A 194 8.82 1.33 -34.08
C ASP A 194 7.59 1.31 -35.03
N PRO A 195 7.35 0.21 -35.77
CA PRO A 195 6.31 0.15 -36.78
C PRO A 195 4.89 0.21 -36.18
N TRP A 196 4.77 0.10 -34.85
CA TRP A 196 3.49 0.17 -34.15
C TRP A 196 3.11 1.59 -33.71
N ARG A 197 4.01 2.57 -33.80
CA ARG A 197 3.79 3.92 -33.25
C ARG A 197 3.17 4.92 -34.23
N TYR A 198 3.32 4.68 -35.53
CA TYR A 198 2.59 5.40 -36.57
C TYR A 198 1.94 4.37 -37.47
N GLY A 199 0.60 4.31 -37.45
CA GLY A 199 -0.15 3.55 -38.44
C GLY A 199 0.34 3.97 -39.82
N THR A 200 1.02 3.06 -40.52
CA THR A 200 1.43 3.28 -41.89
C THR A 200 0.17 3.37 -42.73
N ASN A 201 -0.31 4.60 -42.94
CA ASN A 201 -1.29 4.88 -43.99
C ASN A 201 -0.58 4.69 -45.32
N LYS A 202 -0.51 3.43 -45.77
CA LYS A 202 -0.39 3.12 -47.18
C LYS A 202 -1.65 3.61 -47.85
N ASN A 203 -1.59 4.79 -48.48
CA ASN A 203 -2.39 5.19 -49.63
C ASN A 203 -1.95 6.59 -50.08
N GLN A 204 -0.99 6.64 -51.01
CA GLN A 204 -0.97 7.47 -52.22
C GLN A 204 0.28 7.16 -53.06
#